data_AF-A0AAV3YZN0-F1
#
_entry.id   AF-A0AAV3YZN0-F1
#
_cell.length_a   1.000
_cell.length_b   1.000
_cell.length_c   1.000
_cell.angle_alpha   90.00
_cell.angle_beta   90.00
_cell.angle_gamma   90.00
#
_symmetry.space_group_name_H-M   'P 1'
#
loop_
_entity.id
_entity.type
_entity.pdbx_description
1 polymer ?
#
loop_
_entity_poly.entity_id
_entity_poly.type
_entity_poly.pdbx_seq_one_letter_code
_entity_poly.pdbx_strand_id
1 'polypeptide(L)'
;MATIEEIVKKADLLGYRGEKREECLKPGFKFLAECQAREKKEEAERQAREKKEEAERQAREKKEEAERQERKEEAERQERKKEAERQERKEEAERQARARKEEADRKERLELEKMKLDAEMKLLQAKK
;
A
#
# COMPACT_ATOMS: atom_id res chain seq x y z
N MET A 1 -18.27 -57.68 -20.06
CA MET A 1 -17.68 -57.88 -18.72
C MET A 1 -16.20 -57.54 -18.84
N ALA A 2 -15.68 -56.63 -18.01
CA ALA A 2 -14.26 -56.31 -18.06
C ALA A 2 -13.46 -57.55 -17.62
N THR A 3 -12.40 -57.89 -18.36
CA THR A 3 -11.56 -59.04 -18.00
C THR A 3 -10.68 -58.69 -16.80
N ILE A 4 -10.23 -59.69 -16.05
CA ILE A 4 -9.35 -59.50 -14.87
C ILE A 4 -8.09 -58.71 -15.27
N GLU A 5 -7.58 -58.88 -16.48
CA GLU A 5 -6.45 -58.12 -17.01
C GLU A 5 -6.75 -56.63 -17.18
N GLU A 6 -7.96 -56.26 -17.60
CA GLU A 6 -8.37 -54.85 -17.70
C GLU A 6 -8.46 -54.20 -16.31
N ILE A 7 -8.91 -54.96 -15.31
CA ILE A 7 -8.99 -54.49 -13.92
C ILE A 7 -7.58 -54.25 -13.35
N VAL A 8 -6.65 -55.17 -13.59
CA VAL A 8 -5.25 -55.03 -13.15
C VAL A 8 -4.56 -53.85 -13.83
N LYS A 9 -4.72 -53.68 -15.15
CA LYS A 9 -4.16 -52.54 -15.88
C LYS A 9 -4.71 -51.20 -15.37
N LYS A 10 -6.00 -51.15 -15.04
CA LYS A 10 -6.63 -49.94 -14.49
C LYS A 10 -6.11 -49.64 -13.08
N ALA A 11 -5.93 -50.66 -12.23
CA ALA A 11 -5.36 -50.48 -10.90
C ALA A 11 -3.92 -49.95 -10.94
N ASP A 12 -3.13 -50.38 -11.93
CA ASP A 12 -1.76 -49.90 -12.15
C ASP A 12 -1.70 -48.47 -12.66
N LEU A 13 -2.56 -48.10 -13.60
CA LEU A 13 -2.68 -46.71 -14.09
C LEU A 13 -3.11 -45.73 -12.98
N LEU A 14 -3.87 -46.23 -12.00
CA LEU A 14 -4.31 -45.47 -10.84
C LEU A 14 -3.29 -45.48 -9.68
N GLY A 15 -2.14 -46.17 -9.83
CA GLY A 15 -1.06 -46.18 -8.86
C GLY A 15 -1.38 -46.95 -7.57
N TYR A 16 -2.42 -47.80 -7.56
CA TYR A 16 -2.75 -48.63 -6.39
C TYR A 16 -1.65 -49.68 -6.16
N ARG A 17 -0.87 -49.54 -5.08
CA ARG A 17 0.13 -50.52 -4.63
C ARG A 17 -0.23 -51.10 -3.26
N GLY A 18 0.15 -52.35 -3.01
CA GLY A 18 -0.08 -53.06 -1.74
C GLY A 18 -1.54 -53.52 -1.57
N GLU A 19 -2.07 -53.43 -0.34
CA GLU A 19 -3.43 -53.89 0.04
C GLU A 19 -4.53 -53.30 -0.86
N LYS A 20 -4.37 -52.07 -1.35
CA LYS A 20 -5.33 -51.42 -2.25
C LYS A 20 -5.46 -52.11 -3.62
N ARG A 21 -4.43 -52.85 -4.07
CA ARG A 21 -4.44 -53.58 -5.36
C ARG A 21 -5.13 -54.94 -5.22
N GLU A 22 -4.92 -55.63 -4.09
CA GLU A 22 -5.58 -56.91 -3.76
C GLU A 22 -7.07 -56.75 -3.50
N GLU A 23 -7.48 -55.61 -2.93
CA GLU A 23 -8.89 -55.29 -2.72
C GLU A 23 -9.63 -55.11 -4.07
N CYS A 24 -9.00 -54.45 -5.05
CA CYS A 24 -9.50 -54.26 -6.43
C CYS A 24 -9.68 -55.54 -7.25
N LEU A 25 -9.03 -56.63 -6.85
CA LEU A 25 -9.00 -57.91 -7.58
C LEU A 25 -10.10 -58.89 -7.12
N LYS A 26 -10.88 -58.57 -6.09
CA LYS A 26 -11.96 -59.43 -5.59
C LYS A 26 -13.17 -59.41 -6.55
N PRO A 27 -13.69 -60.57 -6.99
CA PRO A 27 -14.74 -60.63 -8.01
C PRO A 27 -16.09 -60.13 -7.46
N GLY A 28 -16.54 -58.98 -7.97
CA GLY A 28 -17.88 -58.45 -7.71
C GLY A 28 -18.10 -57.08 -8.36
N PHE A 29 -19.18 -56.93 -9.13
CA PHE A 29 -19.58 -55.67 -9.81
C PHE A 29 -19.70 -54.45 -8.86
N LYS A 30 -19.83 -54.69 -7.55
CA LYS A 30 -19.83 -53.66 -6.49
C LYS A 30 -18.47 -52.99 -6.30
N PHE A 31 -17.36 -53.70 -6.47
CA PHE A 31 -16.03 -53.20 -6.08
C PHE A 31 -15.48 -52.14 -7.04
N LEU A 32 -15.66 -52.34 -8.35
CA LEU A 32 -15.31 -51.34 -9.37
C LEU A 32 -16.09 -50.03 -9.17
N ALA A 33 -17.36 -50.12 -8.80
CA ALA A 33 -18.19 -48.96 -8.51
C ALA A 33 -17.72 -48.23 -7.23
N GLU A 34 -17.30 -48.97 -6.21
CA GLU A 34 -16.78 -48.43 -4.95
C GLU A 34 -15.42 -47.73 -5.14
N CYS A 35 -14.51 -48.32 -5.92
CA CYS A 35 -13.25 -47.69 -6.31
C CYS A 35 -13.48 -46.41 -7.11
N GLN A 36 -14.37 -46.44 -8.11
CA GLN A 36 -14.70 -45.24 -8.90
C GLN A 36 -15.33 -44.14 -8.03
N ALA A 37 -16.18 -44.51 -7.07
CA ALA A 37 -16.79 -43.56 -6.15
C ALA A 37 -15.75 -42.92 -5.22
N ARG A 38 -14.78 -43.71 -4.74
CA ARG A 38 -13.69 -43.23 -3.87
C ARG A 38 -12.75 -42.28 -4.62
N GLU A 39 -12.42 -42.60 -5.87
CA GLU A 39 -11.55 -41.79 -6.70
C GLU A 39 -12.18 -40.42 -7.03
N LYS A 40 -13.47 -40.42 -7.40
CA LYS A 40 -14.23 -39.18 -7.61
C LYS A 40 -14.31 -38.33 -6.35
N LYS A 41 -14.40 -38.96 -5.18
CA LYS A 41 -14.41 -38.26 -3.89
C LYS A 41 -13.05 -37.64 -3.58
N GLU A 42 -11.96 -38.36 -3.84
CA GLU A 42 -10.60 -37.86 -3.62
C GLU A 42 -10.24 -36.73 -4.59
N GLU A 43 -10.66 -36.84 -5.85
CA GLU A 43 -10.51 -35.78 -6.86
C GLU A 43 -11.30 -34.52 -6.48
N ALA A 44 -12.55 -34.69 -6.01
CA ALA A 44 -13.37 -33.59 -5.51
C ALA A 44 -12.74 -32.91 -4.27
N GLU A 45 -12.16 -33.69 -3.35
CA GLU A 45 -11.43 -33.14 -2.19
C GLU A 45 -10.17 -32.37 -2.61
N ARG A 46 -9.40 -32.87 -3.58
CA ARG A 46 -8.22 -32.18 -4.12
C ARG A 46 -8.61 -30.86 -4.76
N GLN A 47 -9.63 -30.86 -5.62
CA GLN A 47 -10.14 -29.64 -6.24
C GLN A 47 -10.67 -28.64 -5.20
N ALA A 48 -11.35 -29.11 -4.16
CA ALA A 48 -11.83 -28.26 -3.08
C ALA A 48 -10.67 -27.61 -2.29
N ARG A 49 -9.59 -28.37 -2.04
CA ARG A 49 -8.38 -27.85 -1.39
C ARG A 49 -7.67 -26.81 -2.25
N GLU A 50 -7.48 -27.08 -3.53
CA GLU A 50 -6.86 -26.12 -4.46
C GLU A 50 -7.67 -24.81 -4.53
N LYS A 51 -8.99 -24.89 -4.68
CA LYS A 51 -9.85 -23.69 -4.69
C LYS A 51 -9.76 -22.90 -3.39
N LYS A 52 -9.64 -23.59 -2.25
CA LYS A 52 -9.48 -22.94 -0.95
C LYS A 52 -8.14 -22.24 -0.83
N GLU A 53 -7.06 -22.89 -1.28
CA GLU A 53 -5.72 -22.31 -1.25
C GLU A 53 -5.61 -21.10 -2.19
N GLU A 54 -6.22 -21.18 -3.38
CA GLU A 54 -6.29 -20.07 -4.33
C GLU A 54 -7.07 -18.88 -3.75
N ALA A 55 -8.21 -19.14 -3.10
CA ALA A 55 -8.98 -18.09 -2.43
C ALA A 55 -8.21 -17.43 -1.28
N GLU A 56 -7.45 -18.20 -0.48
CA GLU A 56 -6.59 -17.65 0.57
C GLU A 56 -5.45 -16.80 0.00
N ARG A 57 -4.82 -17.23 -1.09
CA ARG A 57 -3.77 -16.45 -1.77
C ARG A 57 -4.31 -15.12 -2.28
N GLN A 58 -5.43 -15.15 -3.00
CA GLN A 58 -6.06 -13.93 -3.50
C GLN A 58 -6.48 -12.97 -2.38
N ALA A 59 -6.98 -13.50 -1.25
CA ALA A 59 -7.33 -12.68 -0.10
C ALA A 59 -6.09 -12.02 0.55
N ARG A 60 -4.96 -12.74 0.62
CA ARG A 60 -3.69 -12.19 1.12
C ARG A 60 -3.14 -11.10 0.21
N GLU A 61 -3.11 -11.33 -1.10
CA GLU A 61 -2.64 -10.32 -2.07
C GLU A 61 -3.47 -9.04 -1.99
N LYS A 62 -4.81 -9.14 -1.97
CA LYS A 62 -5.67 -7.96 -1.83
C LYS A 62 -5.43 -7.21 -0.52
N LYS A 63 -5.19 -7.92 0.57
CA LYS A 63 -4.88 -7.30 1.86
C LYS A 63 -3.52 -6.59 1.82
N GLU A 64 -2.51 -7.21 1.22
CA GLU A 64 -1.19 -6.61 1.10
C GLU A 64 -1.20 -5.39 0.17
N GLU A 65 -1.95 -5.45 -0.93
CA GLU A 65 -2.12 -4.31 -1.84
C GLU A 65 -2.82 -3.14 -1.15
N ALA A 66 -3.89 -3.40 -0.38
CA ALA A 66 -4.57 -2.38 0.41
C ALA A 66 -3.63 -1.74 1.44
N GLU A 67 -2.83 -2.55 2.16
CA GLU A 67 -1.87 -2.04 3.15
C GLU A 67 -0.76 -1.19 2.50
N ARG A 68 -0.30 -1.58 1.30
CA ARG A 68 0.66 -0.79 0.52
C ARG A 68 0.06 0.54 0.06
N GLN A 69 -1.19 0.54 -0.39
CA GLN A 69 -1.88 1.76 -0.80
C GLN A 69 -2.06 2.72 0.38
N GLU A 70 -2.53 2.21 1.53
CA GLU A 70 -2.73 3.01 2.74
C GLU A 70 -1.42 3.67 3.20
N ARG A 71 -0.31 2.92 3.24
CA ARG A 71 1.01 3.46 3.58
C ARG A 71 1.47 4.54 2.61
N LYS A 72 1.19 4.38 1.32
CA LYS A 72 1.56 5.37 0.30
C LYS A 72 0.75 6.66 0.47
N GLU A 73 -0.56 6.55 0.68
CA GLU A 73 -1.42 7.71 0.94
C GLU A 73 -1.03 8.44 2.22
N GLU A 74 -0.69 7.70 3.29
CA GLU A 74 -0.24 8.31 4.53
C GLU A 74 1.08 9.08 4.33
N ALA A 75 2.05 8.47 3.63
CA ALA A 75 3.32 9.12 3.32
C ALA A 75 3.11 10.41 2.50
N GLU A 76 2.27 10.35 1.47
CA GLU A 76 1.95 11.53 0.64
C GLU A 76 1.27 12.63 1.46
N ARG A 77 0.34 12.25 2.35
CA ARG A 77 -0.33 13.21 3.25
C ARG A 77 0.65 13.87 4.22
N GLN A 78 1.63 13.12 4.74
CA GLN A 78 2.66 13.68 5.59
C GLN A 78 3.59 14.62 4.82
N GLU A 79 3.93 14.29 3.57
CA GLU A 79 4.76 15.15 2.73
C GLU A 79 4.06 16.48 2.43
N ARG A 80 2.78 16.44 2.01
CA ARG A 80 1.97 17.65 1.79
C ARG A 80 1.89 18.54 3.02
N LYS A 81 1.74 17.95 4.21
CA LYS A 81 1.75 18.72 5.48
C LYS A 81 3.09 19.41 5.72
N LYS A 82 4.20 18.70 5.53
CA LYS A 82 5.55 19.26 5.69
C LYS A 82 5.82 20.37 4.68
N GLU A 83 5.33 20.23 3.46
CA GLU A 83 5.47 21.26 2.43
C GLU A 83 4.66 22.51 2.78
N ALA A 84 3.42 22.36 3.23
CA ALA A 84 2.59 23.48 3.69
C ALA A 84 3.27 24.24 4.85
N GLU A 85 3.77 23.52 5.86
CA GLU A 85 4.49 24.13 6.99
C GLU A 85 5.76 24.87 6.53
N ARG A 86 6.49 24.34 5.55
CA ARG A 86 7.65 25.01 4.96
C ARG A 86 7.26 26.29 4.23
N GLN A 87 6.13 26.28 3.51
CA GLN A 87 5.62 27.47 2.82
C GLN A 87 5.18 28.54 3.82
N GLU A 88 4.44 28.18 4.85
CA GLU A 88 4.02 29.12 5.91
C GLU A 88 5.23 29.77 6.58
N ARG A 89 6.25 29.00 6.94
CA ARG A 89 7.49 29.55 7.52
C ARG A 89 8.21 30.49 6.58
N LYS A 90 8.22 30.20 5.28
CA LYS A 90 8.82 31.09 4.26
C LYS A 90 8.05 32.40 4.16
N GLU A 91 6.72 32.33 4.09
CA GLU A 91 5.88 33.53 4.03
C GLU A 91 6.04 34.37 5.31
N GLU A 92 6.08 33.75 6.47
CA GLU A 92 6.27 34.46 7.74
C GLU A 92 7.64 35.14 7.78
N ALA A 93 8.70 34.44 7.40
CA ALA A 93 10.05 35.02 7.31
C ALA A 93 10.09 36.20 6.32
N GLU A 94 9.41 36.10 5.19
CA GLU A 94 9.32 37.18 4.21
C GLU A 94 8.53 38.38 4.76
N ARG A 95 7.40 38.15 5.43
CA ARG A 95 6.62 39.22 6.09
C ARG A 95 7.45 39.93 7.14
N GLN A 96 8.21 39.19 7.97
CA GLN A 96 9.10 39.79 8.95
C GLN A 96 10.23 40.60 8.30
N ALA A 97 10.83 40.11 7.21
CA ALA A 97 11.86 40.85 6.48
C ALA A 97 11.31 42.15 5.88
N ARG A 98 10.11 42.11 5.29
CA ARG A 98 9.43 43.30 4.76
C ARG A 98 9.13 44.31 5.86
N ALA A 99 8.59 43.86 7.00
CA ALA A 99 8.30 44.73 8.15
C ALA A 99 9.56 45.42 8.69
N ARG A 100 10.67 44.69 8.82
CA ARG A 100 11.97 45.26 9.24
C ARG A 100 12.49 46.30 8.25
N LYS A 101 12.35 46.04 6.96
CA LYS A 101 12.75 46.98 5.91
C LYS A 101 11.91 48.27 5.98
N GLU A 102 10.59 48.14 6.11
CA GLU A 102 9.70 49.30 6.23
C GLU A 102 10.00 50.12 7.48
N GLU A 103 10.31 49.48 8.61
CA GLU A 103 10.71 50.17 9.83
C GLU A 103 12.04 50.92 9.66
N ALA A 104 13.02 50.33 8.97
CA ALA A 104 14.28 50.98 8.65
C ALA A 104 14.08 52.21 7.75
N ASP A 105 13.32 52.07 6.67
CA ASP A 105 13.00 53.16 5.73
C ASP A 105 12.26 54.30 6.46
N ARG A 106 11.34 53.97 7.38
CA ARG A 106 10.63 54.95 8.20
C ARG A 106 11.56 55.71 9.15
N LYS A 107 12.52 55.01 9.79
CA LYS A 107 13.51 55.64 10.67
C LYS A 107 14.39 56.61 9.90
N GLU A 108 14.90 56.20 8.74
CA GLU A 108 15.73 57.05 7.88
C GLU A 108 14.97 58.32 7.46
N ARG A 109 13.70 58.19 7.07
CA ARG A 109 12.86 59.35 6.72
C ARG A 109 12.70 60.33 7.87
N LEU A 110 12.47 59.82 9.09
CA LEU A 110 12.33 60.66 10.29
C LEU A 110 13.64 61.33 10.68
N GLU A 111 14.78 60.66 10.53
CA GLU A 111 16.09 61.27 10.77
C GLU A 111 16.37 62.38 9.76
N LEU A 112 16.08 62.16 8.47
CA LEU A 112 16.21 63.19 7.45
C LEU A 112 15.32 64.40 7.75
N GLU A 113 14.09 64.17 8.21
CA GLU A 113 13.16 65.24 8.60
C GLU A 113 13.67 66.03 9.81
N LYS A 114 14.18 65.35 10.84
CA LYS A 114 14.83 66.01 11.98
C LYS A 114 16.01 66.88 11.55
N MET A 115 16.89 66.35 10.69
CA MET A 115 18.04 67.11 10.17
C MET A 115 17.61 68.36 9.40
N LYS A 116 16.53 68.27 8.61
CA LYS A 116 15.96 69.42 7.88
C LYS A 116 15.44 70.49 8.84
N LEU A 117 14.68 70.09 9.86
CA LEU A 117 14.16 71.01 10.88
C LEU A 117 15.30 71.69 11.66
N ASP A 118 16.33 70.94 12.05
CA ASP A 118 17.50 71.48 12.73
C ASP A 118 18.25 72.50 11.86
N ALA A 119 18.39 72.22 10.55
CA ALA A 119 18.99 73.15 9.60
C ALA A 119 18.16 74.43 9.44
N GLU A 120 16.84 74.30 9.34
CA GLU A 120 15.91 75.44 9.24
C GLU A 120 15.95 76.31 10.50
N MET A 121 15.95 75.68 11.68
CA MET A 121 16.08 76.39 12.96
C MET A 121 17.39 77.17 13.07
N LYS A 122 18.52 76.58 12.64
CA LYS A 122 19.82 77.28 12.61
C LYS A 122 19.79 78.49 11.67
N LEU A 123 19.17 78.37 10.50
CA LEU A 123 19.02 79.48 9.57
C LEU A 123 18.15 80.61 10.14
N LEU A 124 17.09 80.28 10.87
CA LEU A 124 16.25 81.28 11.55
C LEU A 124 17.00 82.00 12.68
N GLN A 125 17.82 81.28 13.44
CA GLN A 125 18.67 81.89 14.48
C GLN A 125 19.72 82.83 13.89
N ALA A 126 20.33 82.47 12.74
CA ALA A 126 21.31 83.31 12.07
C ALA A 126 20.73 84.59 11.43
N LYS A 127 19.41 84.67 11.29
CA LYS A 127 18.69 85.84 10.72
C LYS A 127 18.18 86.82 11.79
N LYS A 128 18.32 86.49 13.08
CA LYS A 128 17.98 87.37 14.22
C LYS A 128 19.21 88.10 14.71
#